data_AF-A0A401QH88-F1
#
_entry.id   AF-A0A401QH88-F1
#
_cell.length_a   1.000
_cell.length_b   1.000
_cell.length_c   1.000
_cell.angle_alpha   90.00
_cell.angle_beta   90.00
_cell.angle_gamma   90.00
#
_symmetry.space_group_name_H-M   'P 1'
#
loop_
_entity.id
_entity.type
_entity.pdbx_description
1 polymer ?
#
loop_
_entity_poly.entity_id
_entity_poly.type
_entity_poly.pdbx_seq_one_letter_code
_entity_poly.pdbx_strand_id
1 'polypeptide(L)' 'FVKTIIAQGHLTPLPLFVSPVYWAYDYALSVYPVPDLIVFADKYDPFNIMHTDCVCINPVRITA' A
#
# COMPACT_ATOMS: atom_id res chain seq x y z
N PHE A 1 6.21 -4.76 -5.13
CA PHE A 1 5.01 -4.13 -4.54
C PHE A 1 5.37 -3.23 -3.37
N VAL A 2 5.86 -3.75 -2.23
CA VAL A 2 6.25 -2.90 -1.08
C VAL A 2 7.23 -1.77 -1.46
N LYS A 3 8.32 -2.10 -2.15
CA LYS A 3 9.32 -1.12 -2.61
C LYS A 3 8.73 -0.04 -3.53
N THR A 4 7.78 -0.42 -4.40
CA THR A 4 7.19 0.53 -5.35
C THR A 4 6.23 1.48 -4.65
N ILE A 5 5.42 1.01 -3.70
CA ILE A 5 4.52 1.86 -2.91
C ILE A 5 5.31 2.88 -2.09
N ILE A 6 6.37 2.43 -1.41
CA ILE A 6 7.23 3.31 -0.60
C ILE A 6 8.00 4.30 -1.48
N ALA A 7 8.55 3.86 -2.62
CA ALA A 7 9.28 4.74 -3.53
C ALA A 7 8.38 5.77 -4.23
N GLN A 8 7.13 5.41 -4.54
CA GLN A 8 6.15 6.32 -5.16
C GLN A 8 5.45 7.21 -4.12
N GLY A 9 5.49 6.84 -2.84
CA GLY A 9 4.85 7.61 -1.76
C GLY A 9 3.32 7.65 -1.86
N HIS A 10 2.69 6.69 -2.52
CA HIS A 10 1.25 6.66 -2.75
C HIS A 10 0.75 5.21 -2.83
N LEU A 11 -0.44 4.92 -2.28
CA LEU A 11 -1.00 3.56 -2.21
C LEU A 11 -1.45 3.02 -3.58
N THR A 12 -1.86 3.91 -4.49
CA THR A 12 -2.35 3.55 -5.82
C THR A 12 -1.60 4.30 -6.94
N PRO A 13 -0.29 4.04 -7.14
CA PRO A 13 0.52 4.72 -8.17
C PRO A 13 0.23 4.12 -9.54
N LEU A 14 -1.04 4.17 -9.93
CA LEU A 14 -1.61 3.56 -11.12
C LEU A 14 -2.44 4.62 -11.84
N PRO A 15 -2.62 4.51 -13.16
CA PRO A 15 -3.52 5.41 -13.87
C PRO A 15 -4.95 5.34 -13.33
N LEU A 16 -5.66 6.47 -13.36
CA LEU A 16 -7.04 6.60 -12.87
C LEU A 16 -8.04 5.62 -13.53
N PHE A 17 -7.75 5.16 -14.74
CA PHE A 17 -8.58 4.17 -15.43
C PHE A 17 -8.45 2.74 -14.86
N VAL A 18 -7.37 2.45 -14.12
CA VAL A 18 -7.15 1.17 -13.41
C VAL A 18 -7.62 1.28 -11.96
N SER A 19 -7.31 2.40 -11.30
CA SER A 19 -7.69 2.68 -9.92
C SER A 19 -8.27 4.09 -9.83
N PRO A 20 -9.60 4.23 -9.91
CA PRO A 20 -10.25 5.53 -9.82
C PRO A 20 -10.08 6.11 -8.41
N VAL A 21 -9.48 7.29 -8.33
CA VAL A 21 -9.32 8.06 -7.08
C VAL A 21 -10.16 9.32 -7.17
N TYR A 22 -10.86 9.65 -6.08
CA TYR A 22 -11.57 10.91 -5.99
C TYR A 22 -10.56 12.05 -5.83
N TRP A 23 -10.52 12.98 -6.78
CA TRP A 23 -9.47 14.00 -6.85
C TRP A 23 -9.36 14.85 -5.58
N ALA A 24 -10.47 15.15 -4.91
CA ALA A 24 -10.42 15.94 -3.67
C ALA A 24 -9.83 15.16 -2.49
N TYR A 25 -9.74 13.82 -2.56
CA TYR A 25 -9.23 12.94 -1.49
C TYR A 25 -7.96 12.19 -1.91
N ASP A 26 -7.28 12.61 -2.98
CA ASP A 26 -6.03 11.98 -3.43
C ASP A 26 -4.94 11.98 -2.34
N TYR A 27 -4.89 13.06 -1.55
CA TYR A 27 -3.98 13.21 -0.42
C TYR A 27 -4.14 12.13 0.67
N ALA A 28 -5.32 11.52 0.78
CA ALA A 28 -5.58 10.49 1.79
C ALA A 28 -4.88 9.17 1.45
N LEU A 29 -4.47 8.98 0.20
CA LEU A 29 -3.74 7.81 -0.29
C LEU A 29 -2.21 8.03 -0.32
N SER A 30 -1.74 9.21 0.10
CA SER A 30 -0.32 9.51 0.24
C SER A 30 0.29 8.70 1.39
N VAL A 31 1.41 8.04 1.11
CA VAL A 31 2.21 7.22 2.04
C VAL A 31 3.44 8.00 2.52
N TYR A 32 3.46 9.31 2.29
CA TYR A 32 4.54 10.19 2.71
C TYR A 32 4.02 11.20 3.75
N PRO A 33 4.64 11.30 4.95
CA PRO A 33 5.82 10.58 5.43
C PRO A 33 5.57 9.07 5.61
N VAL A 34 6.63 8.27 5.47
CA VAL A 34 6.55 6.80 5.55
C VAL A 34 6.10 6.39 6.96
N PRO A 35 5.02 5.59 7.12
CA PRO A 35 4.54 5.13 8.42
C PRO A 35 5.38 3.95 8.95
N ASP A 36 5.29 3.67 10.24
CA ASP A 36 6.00 2.54 10.87
C ASP A 36 5.44 1.16 10.44
N LEU A 37 4.17 1.10 10.04
CA LEU A 37 3.47 -0.13 9.65
C LEU A 37 2.45 0.13 8.53
N ILE A 38 2.48 -0.70 7.49
CA ILE A 38 1.51 -0.75 6.41
C ILE A 38 0.94 -2.17 6.31
N VAL A 39 -0.39 -2.26 6.31
CA VAL A 39 -1.12 -3.52 6.13
C VAL A 39 -1.85 -3.48 4.79
N PHE A 40 -1.45 -4.34 3.84
CA PHE A 40 -1.97 -4.31 2.48
C PHE A 40 -3.26 -5.11 2.27
N ALA A 41 -3.49 -6.16 3.09
CA ALA A 41 -4.70 -7.01 3.04
C ALA A 41 -5.15 -7.40 1.62
N ASP A 42 -4.20 -7.81 0.78
CA ASP A 42 -4.42 -8.21 -0.61
C ASP A 42 -4.62 -9.73 -0.72
N LYS A 43 -5.24 -10.18 -1.82
CA LYS A 43 -5.53 -11.58 -2.13
C LYS A 43 -4.28 -12.45 -2.39
N TYR A 44 -3.12 -11.83 -2.53
CA TYR A 44 -1.84 -12.52 -2.75
C TYR A 44 -1.38 -13.23 -1.47
N ASP A 45 -0.35 -14.05 -1.60
CA ASP A 45 0.23 -14.77 -0.47
C ASP A 45 0.63 -13.82 0.68
N PRO A 46 0.54 -14.29 1.92
CA PRO A 46 0.95 -13.51 3.07
C PRO A 46 2.44 -13.17 2.98
N PHE A 47 2.79 -11.94 3.34
CA PHE A 47 4.19 -11.51 3.42
C PHE A 47 4.40 -10.59 4.62
N ASN A 48 5.62 -10.62 5.15
CA ASN A 48 6.10 -9.69 6.17
C ASN A 48 7.50 -9.24 5.76
N ILE A 49 7.62 -7.97 5.37
CA ILE A 49 8.85 -7.40 4.85
C ILE A 49 9.07 -6.06 5.54
N MET A 50 10.28 -5.79 6.04
CA MET A 50 10.66 -4.45 6.49
C MET A 50 11.38 -3.70 5.37
N HIS A 51 10.98 -2.46 5.12
CA HIS A 51 11.58 -1.60 4.10
C HIS A 51 11.60 -0.15 4.56
N THR A 52 12.78 0.48 4.61
CA THR A 52 12.97 1.89 5.02
C THR A 52 12.26 2.18 6.35
N ASP A 53 12.54 1.36 7.37
CA ASP A 53 11.95 1.45 8.71
C ASP A 53 10.41 1.30 8.77
N CYS A 54 9.78 0.91 7.66
CA CYS A 54 8.36 0.57 7.58
C CYS A 54 8.18 -0.94 7.56
N VAL A 55 7.37 -1.46 8.47
CA VAL A 55 6.92 -2.86 8.45
C VAL A 55 5.78 -2.98 7.46
N CYS A 56 5.91 -3.85 6.46
CA CYS A 56 4.91 -4.07 5.43
C CYS A 56 4.37 -5.49 5.52
N ILE A 57 3.09 -5.60 5.85
CA ILE A 57 2.44 -6.88 6.11
C ILE A 57 1.29 -7.09 5.14
N ASN A 58 1.21 -8.29 4.57
CA ASN A 58 -0.01 -8.80 3.97
C ASN A 58 -0.56 -9.95 4.82
N PRO A 59 -1.68 -9.77 5.53
CA PRO A 59 -2.30 -10.84 6.29
C PRO A 59 -2.78 -11.97 5.38
N VAL A 60 -2.90 -13.18 5.94
CA VAL A 60 -3.39 -14.34 5.19
C VAL A 60 -4.84 -14.11 4.76
N ARG A 61 -5.21 -14.62 3.58
CA ARG A 61 -6.59 -14.60 3.12
C ARG A 61 -7.46 -15.39 4.10
N ILE A 62 -8.41 -14.71 4.72
CA ILE A 62 -9.42 -15.34 5.55
C ILE A 62 -10.48 -15.94 4.62
N THR A 63 -10.40 -17.23 4.33
CA THR A 63 -11.54 -18.00 3.80
C THR A 63 -12.39 -18.46 4.97
N ALA A 64 -13.56 -17.86 5.14
CA ALA A 64 -14.63 -18.32 6.02
C ALA A 64 -15.51 -19.34 5.31
#